data_AF-X6GM64-F1
#
_entry.id   AF-X6GM64-F1
#
_cell.length_a   1.000
_cell.length_b   1.000
_cell.length_c   1.000
_cell.angle_alpha   90.00
_cell.angle_beta   90.00
_cell.angle_gamma   90.00
#
_symmetry.space_group_name_H-M   'P 1'
#
loop_
_entity.id
_entity.type
_entity.pdbx_description
1 polymer ?
#
loop_
_entity_poly.entity_id
_entity_poly.type
_entity_poly.pdbx_seq_one_letter_code
_entity_poly.pdbx_strand_id
1 'polypeptide(L)'
;MTDLADAGSVVASPPAGNLAGPPAAGDNGSAPPAGKSWFDGLSEGNRKLAETKGWTKPESLDRVLTSYAELERQQGESLRIPPADAAAEDWDRFHARLPEAMRPLTSPDKIEYRRPDGLPENFAYSDELANASKAWAVEAGATPKVAQAYHDRFVGYMAEQAKAQQIAAARGASESRPSGRQVGRCG
;
A
#
# COMPACT_ATOMS: atom_id res chain seq x y z
N MET A 1 -60.24 -12.13 25.08
CA MET A 1 -60.41 -11.57 23.74
C MET A 1 -59.02 -11.46 23.12
N THR A 2 -58.83 -12.10 21.96
CA THR A 2 -57.71 -11.99 21.00
C THR A 2 -57.37 -10.53 20.67
N ASP A 3 -56.15 -10.14 20.23
CA ASP A 3 -55.54 -10.35 18.88
C ASP A 3 -54.11 -9.74 18.90
N LEU A 4 -53.02 -10.46 18.53
CA LEU A 4 -52.29 -10.52 17.24
C LEU A 4 -51.69 -9.21 16.63
N ALA A 5 -50.35 -9.20 16.45
CA ALA A 5 -49.50 -8.63 15.37
C ALA A 5 -48.04 -8.57 15.90
N ASP A 6 -47.08 -9.40 15.50
CA ASP A 6 -46.33 -9.54 14.24
C ASP A 6 -45.39 -8.37 13.85
N ALA A 7 -44.19 -8.75 13.36
CA ALA A 7 -43.03 -7.99 12.85
C ALA A 7 -42.00 -7.47 13.90
N GLY A 8 -40.70 -7.79 13.88
CA GLY A 8 -39.83 -8.55 12.97
C GLY A 8 -38.39 -8.48 13.54
N SER A 9 -37.77 -9.63 13.81
CA SER A 9 -36.57 -10.17 13.14
C SER A 9 -35.36 -9.24 13.02
N VAL A 10 -34.30 -9.54 13.79
CA VAL A 10 -32.94 -9.79 13.24
C VAL A 10 -32.17 -10.68 14.23
N VAL A 11 -32.09 -11.97 13.91
CA VAL A 11 -31.21 -12.91 14.60
C VAL A 11 -29.80 -12.67 14.06
N ALA A 12 -28.87 -12.28 14.92
CA ALA A 12 -27.46 -12.23 14.58
C ALA A 12 -26.99 -13.65 14.23
N SER A 13 -26.55 -13.84 12.99
CA SER A 13 -25.99 -15.10 12.51
C SER A 13 -24.76 -15.50 13.34
N PRO A 14 -24.72 -16.67 13.97
CA PRO A 14 -23.47 -17.21 14.50
C PRO A 14 -22.57 -17.70 13.35
N PRO A 15 -21.23 -17.70 13.52
CA PRO A 15 -20.30 -18.14 12.49
C PRO A 15 -20.57 -19.61 12.10
N ALA A 16 -20.60 -19.86 10.79
CA ALA A 16 -20.90 -21.16 10.21
C ALA A 16 -19.80 -22.17 10.55
N GLY A 17 -20.03 -23.01 11.55
CA GLY A 17 -19.07 -24.04 11.95
C GLY A 17 -19.59 -25.13 12.90
N ASN A 18 -20.91 -25.29 13.07
CA ASN A 18 -21.45 -26.32 13.94
C ASN A 18 -22.04 -27.50 13.15
N LEU A 19 -21.44 -28.67 13.36
CA LEU A 19 -21.87 -29.98 12.88
C LEU A 19 -23.29 -30.28 13.36
N ALA A 20 -24.26 -30.37 12.43
CA ALA A 20 -25.57 -30.90 12.73
C ALA A 20 -25.46 -32.44 12.89
N GLY A 21 -25.80 -32.95 14.08
CA GLY A 21 -25.92 -34.38 14.34
C GLY A 21 -27.08 -34.99 13.53
N PRO A 22 -26.98 -36.24 13.03
CA PRO A 22 -28.01 -36.83 12.20
C PRO A 22 -29.22 -37.29 13.03
N PRO A 23 -30.46 -37.19 12.51
CA PRO A 23 -31.61 -37.83 13.15
C PRO A 23 -31.59 -39.34 12.86
N ALA A 24 -31.94 -40.13 13.88
CA ALA A 24 -32.18 -41.56 13.73
C ALA A 24 -33.56 -41.77 13.07
N ALA A 25 -33.59 -42.45 11.91
CA ALA A 25 -34.77 -43.17 11.43
C ALA A 25 -34.41 -44.16 10.31
N GLY A 26 -34.85 -45.41 10.51
CA GLY A 26 -35.46 -46.23 9.47
C GLY A 26 -34.55 -46.97 8.51
N ASP A 27 -34.35 -48.25 8.80
CA ASP A 27 -33.87 -49.25 7.85
C ASP A 27 -34.96 -49.54 6.80
N ASN A 28 -34.65 -49.34 5.51
CA ASN A 28 -35.25 -50.12 4.43
C ASN A 28 -34.48 -49.98 3.11
N GLY A 29 -34.02 -51.13 2.60
CA GLY A 29 -33.45 -51.41 1.27
C GLY A 29 -33.04 -50.23 0.39
N SER A 30 -31.74 -49.95 0.31
CA SER A 30 -31.17 -49.08 -0.72
C SER A 30 -29.89 -49.69 -1.27
N ALA A 31 -29.72 -49.56 -2.59
CA ALA A 31 -28.52 -49.91 -3.34
C ALA A 31 -27.23 -49.46 -2.61
N PRO A 32 -26.06 -50.10 -2.84
CA PRO A 32 -24.81 -49.66 -2.23
C PRO A 32 -24.70 -48.15 -2.42
N PRO A 33 -24.43 -47.37 -1.35
CA PRO A 33 -24.50 -45.93 -1.41
C PRO A 33 -23.65 -45.48 -2.58
N ALA A 34 -24.26 -44.76 -3.53
CA ALA A 34 -23.53 -44.03 -4.54
C ALA A 34 -22.42 -43.29 -3.78
N GLY A 35 -21.16 -43.65 -4.05
CA GLY A 35 -20.04 -43.26 -3.20
C GLY A 35 -20.12 -41.76 -2.95
N LYS A 36 -20.23 -41.38 -1.68
CA LYS A 36 -20.30 -39.96 -1.28
C LYS A 36 -19.19 -39.23 -2.03
N SER A 37 -19.58 -38.23 -2.80
CA SER A 37 -18.62 -37.42 -3.53
C SER A 37 -17.66 -36.82 -2.51
N TRP A 38 -16.38 -36.76 -2.84
CA TRP A 38 -15.39 -36.05 -2.02
C TRP A 38 -15.81 -34.60 -1.70
N PHE A 39 -16.66 -34.04 -2.56
CA PHE A 39 -17.23 -32.71 -2.41
C PHE A 39 -18.45 -32.63 -1.47
N ASP A 40 -18.98 -33.77 -1.01
CA ASP A 40 -20.16 -33.81 -0.15
C ASP A 40 -19.81 -33.15 1.21
N GLY A 41 -20.47 -32.02 1.50
CA GLY A 41 -20.22 -31.19 2.68
C GLY A 41 -19.42 -29.91 2.40
N LEU A 42 -18.86 -29.73 1.20
CA LEU A 42 -18.21 -28.49 0.81
C LEU A 42 -19.24 -27.47 0.29
N SER A 43 -19.11 -26.22 0.75
CA SER A 43 -19.83 -25.08 0.17
C SER A 43 -19.53 -24.95 -1.33
N GLU A 44 -20.41 -24.30 -2.09
CA GLU A 44 -20.21 -24.10 -3.53
C GLU A 44 -18.88 -23.38 -3.84
N GLY A 45 -18.50 -22.39 -3.02
CA GLY A 45 -17.23 -21.68 -3.16
C GLY A 45 -16.02 -22.61 -2.98
N ASN A 46 -16.05 -23.48 -1.96
CA ASN A 46 -14.98 -24.44 -1.71
C ASN A 46 -14.89 -25.51 -2.80
N ARG A 47 -16.03 -25.89 -3.40
CA ARG A 47 -16.06 -26.81 -4.56
C ARG A 47 -15.39 -26.18 -5.78
N LYS A 48 -15.73 -24.94 -6.14
CA LYS A 48 -15.08 -24.20 -7.25
C LYS A 48 -13.58 -24.02 -7.03
N LEU A 49 -13.16 -23.71 -5.80
CA LEU A 49 -11.75 -23.60 -5.45
C LEU A 49 -11.04 -24.95 -5.65
N ALA A 50 -11.59 -26.03 -5.11
CA ALA A 50 -11.03 -27.36 -5.24
C ALA A 50 -10.96 -27.82 -6.70
N GLU A 51 -11.96 -27.54 -7.54
CA GLU A 51 -11.92 -27.77 -8.98
C GLU A 51 -10.78 -26.97 -9.65
N THR A 52 -10.69 -25.67 -9.38
CA THR A 52 -9.65 -24.78 -9.93
C THR A 52 -8.24 -25.22 -9.56
N LYS A 53 -8.06 -25.75 -8.34
CA LYS A 53 -6.77 -26.23 -7.82
C LYS A 53 -6.48 -27.70 -8.16
N GLY A 54 -7.42 -28.38 -8.81
CA GLY A 54 -7.29 -29.80 -9.19
C GLY A 54 -7.43 -30.78 -8.01
N TRP A 55 -8.04 -30.36 -6.90
CA TRP A 55 -8.31 -31.17 -5.71
C TRP A 55 -9.63 -31.94 -5.84
N THR A 56 -9.79 -32.66 -6.96
CA THR A 56 -11.06 -33.28 -7.36
C THR A 56 -11.25 -34.70 -6.84
N LYS A 57 -10.28 -35.23 -6.09
CA LYS A 57 -10.30 -36.60 -5.58
C LYS A 57 -9.96 -36.67 -4.09
N PRO A 58 -10.45 -37.70 -3.36
CA PRO A 58 -10.15 -37.89 -1.93
C PRO A 58 -8.66 -37.88 -1.58
N GLU A 59 -7.80 -38.37 -2.47
CA GLU A 59 -6.35 -38.43 -2.27
C GLU A 59 -5.70 -37.03 -2.26
N SER A 60 -6.46 -35.98 -2.61
CA SER A 60 -5.99 -34.59 -2.58
C SER A 60 -5.94 -34.01 -1.18
N LEU A 61 -6.49 -34.68 -0.15
CA LEU A 61 -6.55 -34.15 1.22
C LEU A 61 -5.16 -33.77 1.75
N ASP A 62 -4.16 -34.62 1.53
CA ASP A 62 -2.78 -34.36 1.93
C ASP A 62 -2.22 -33.11 1.24
N ARG A 63 -2.54 -32.93 -0.05
CA ARG A 63 -2.16 -31.74 -0.82
C ARG A 63 -2.87 -30.47 -0.34
N VAL A 64 -4.14 -30.56 0.07
CA VAL A 64 -4.88 -29.43 0.65
C VAL A 64 -4.23 -28.99 1.96
N LEU A 65 -4.00 -29.93 2.88
CA LEU A 65 -3.37 -29.65 4.17
C LEU A 65 -1.93 -29.14 4.01
N THR A 66 -1.17 -29.72 3.08
CA THR A 66 0.17 -29.24 2.72
C THR A 66 0.11 -27.81 2.19
N SER A 67 -0.84 -27.50 1.29
CA SER A 67 -0.98 -26.14 0.75
C SER A 67 -1.35 -25.11 1.82
N TYR A 68 -2.12 -25.50 2.83
CA TYR A 68 -2.45 -24.67 3.98
C TYR A 68 -1.24 -24.47 4.89
N ALA A 69 -0.51 -25.55 5.23
CA ALA A 69 0.71 -25.46 6.03
C ALA A 69 1.79 -24.61 5.34
N GLU A 70 1.92 -24.72 4.02
CA GLU A 70 2.82 -23.86 3.22
C GLU A 70 2.36 -22.40 3.24
N LEU A 71 1.05 -22.14 3.18
CA LEU A 71 0.50 -20.78 3.30
C LEU A 71 0.76 -20.21 4.70
N GLU A 72 0.55 -20.98 5.76
CA GLU A 72 0.84 -20.56 7.15
C GLU A 72 2.34 -20.29 7.33
N ARG A 73 3.20 -21.13 6.76
CA ARG A 73 4.66 -20.91 6.77
C ARG A 73 5.02 -19.63 6.02
N GLN A 74 4.48 -19.44 4.81
CA GLN A 74 4.72 -18.24 4.01
C GLN A 74 4.18 -16.97 4.69
N GLN A 75 3.01 -17.05 5.32
CA GLN A 75 2.38 -15.92 6.00
C GLN A 75 3.10 -15.58 7.31
N GLY A 76 3.49 -16.59 8.09
CA GLY A 76 4.23 -16.45 9.34
C GLY A 76 5.66 -15.94 9.14
N GLU A 77 6.30 -16.29 8.03
CA GLU A 77 7.62 -15.77 7.67
C GLU A 77 7.57 -14.41 6.95
N SER A 78 6.60 -14.16 6.07
CA SER A 78 6.61 -12.96 5.22
C SER A 78 6.04 -11.71 5.87
N LEU A 79 5.26 -11.83 6.95
CA LEU A 79 4.56 -10.69 7.57
C LEU A 79 5.06 -10.32 8.98
N ARG A 80 6.11 -10.98 9.49
CA ARG A 80 6.73 -10.57 10.74
C ARG A 80 7.57 -9.30 10.53
N ILE A 81 6.94 -8.18 10.81
CA ILE A 81 7.60 -6.88 10.91
C ILE A 81 8.46 -6.90 12.19
N PRO A 82 9.76 -6.57 12.11
CA PRO A 82 10.59 -6.42 13.31
C PRO A 82 10.02 -5.33 14.24
N PRO A 83 10.21 -5.46 15.57
CA PRO A 83 9.87 -4.36 16.48
C PRO A 83 10.69 -3.10 16.15
N ALA A 84 10.20 -1.93 16.56
CA ALA A 84 10.81 -0.64 16.19
C ALA A 84 12.26 -0.50 16.66
N ASP A 85 12.63 -1.17 17.74
CA ASP A 85 13.96 -1.22 18.34
C ASP A 85 14.80 -2.45 17.93
N ALA A 86 14.33 -3.22 16.95
CA ALA A 86 15.09 -4.35 16.41
C ALA A 86 16.42 -3.91 15.81
N ALA A 87 17.38 -4.84 15.78
CA ALA A 87 18.68 -4.60 15.17
C ALA A 87 18.55 -4.32 13.67
N ALA A 88 19.53 -3.59 13.11
CA ALA A 88 19.55 -3.25 11.69
C ALA A 88 19.49 -4.51 10.79
N GLU A 89 20.14 -5.59 11.21
CA GLU A 89 20.16 -6.86 10.48
C GLU A 89 18.77 -7.52 10.40
N ASP A 90 17.90 -7.33 11.40
CA ASP A 90 16.52 -7.82 11.38
C ASP A 90 15.68 -7.04 10.36
N TRP A 91 15.85 -5.73 10.34
CA TRP A 91 15.24 -4.85 9.36
C TRP A 91 15.74 -5.14 7.94
N ASP A 92 17.03 -5.39 7.75
CA ASP A 92 17.59 -5.77 6.45
C ASP A 92 17.01 -7.09 5.93
N ARG A 93 16.87 -8.10 6.80
CA ARG A 93 16.21 -9.38 6.43
C ARG A 93 14.75 -9.18 6.07
N PHE A 94 14.04 -8.30 6.78
CA PHE A 94 12.66 -7.96 6.46
C PHE A 94 12.57 -7.23 5.11
N HIS A 95 13.38 -6.20 4.89
CA HIS A 95 13.41 -5.43 3.64
C HIS A 95 13.82 -6.29 2.43
N ALA A 96 14.73 -7.26 2.61
CA ALA A 96 15.11 -8.20 1.55
C ALA A 96 13.94 -9.04 1.02
N ARG A 97 12.86 -9.20 1.80
CA ARG A 97 11.63 -9.90 1.38
C ARG A 97 10.64 -9.00 0.65
N LEU A 98 10.72 -7.68 0.84
CA LEU A 98 9.84 -6.73 0.17
C LEU A 98 10.18 -6.63 -1.32
N PRO A 99 9.20 -6.26 -2.18
CA PRO A 99 9.49 -5.84 -3.55
C PRO A 99 10.46 -4.64 -3.56
N GLU A 100 11.34 -4.57 -4.56
CA GLU A 100 12.38 -3.53 -4.65
C GLU A 100 11.83 -2.10 -4.50
N ALA A 101 10.69 -1.80 -5.11
CA ALA A 101 10.04 -0.48 -5.03
C ALA A 101 9.60 -0.07 -3.61
N MET A 102 9.47 -1.02 -2.69
CA MET A 102 9.07 -0.81 -1.30
C MET A 102 10.25 -0.89 -0.32
N ARG A 103 11.43 -1.28 -0.79
CA ARG A 103 12.63 -1.32 0.05
C ARG A 103 13.12 0.10 0.35
N PRO A 104 13.65 0.35 1.54
CA PRO A 104 14.43 1.56 1.81
C PRO A 104 15.59 1.69 0.83
N LEU A 105 15.92 2.94 0.53
CA LEU A 105 17.11 3.30 -0.22
C LEU A 105 18.36 2.94 0.59
N THR A 106 19.28 2.22 -0.05
CA THR A 106 20.53 1.73 0.56
C THR A 106 21.76 2.46 0.06
N SER A 107 21.64 3.25 -1.02
CA SER A 107 22.71 4.08 -1.54
C SER A 107 22.12 5.31 -2.25
N PRO A 108 22.76 6.48 -2.14
CA PRO A 108 22.37 7.70 -2.86
C PRO A 108 22.38 7.51 -4.38
N ASP A 109 23.28 6.66 -4.90
CA ASP A 109 23.45 6.43 -6.34
C ASP A 109 22.24 5.76 -6.99
N LYS A 110 21.42 5.08 -6.18
CA LYS A 110 20.16 4.45 -6.64
C LYS A 110 19.02 5.46 -6.79
N ILE A 111 19.24 6.72 -6.43
CA ILE A 111 18.25 7.78 -6.50
C ILE A 111 18.50 8.62 -7.74
N GLU A 112 17.66 8.43 -8.74
CA GLU A 112 17.55 9.35 -9.87
C GLU A 112 16.38 10.31 -9.63
N TYR A 113 16.68 11.50 -9.09
CA TYR A 113 15.68 12.55 -9.01
C TYR A 113 15.33 13.02 -10.41
N ARG A 114 14.05 12.87 -10.77
CA ARG A 114 13.53 13.57 -11.95
C ARG A 114 13.31 15.03 -11.60
N ARG A 115 13.70 15.92 -12.53
CA ARG A 115 13.36 17.33 -12.44
C ARG A 115 11.82 17.46 -12.41
N PRO A 116 11.25 18.14 -11.41
CA PRO A 116 9.81 18.34 -11.34
C PRO A 116 9.25 19.06 -12.57
N ASP A 117 8.07 18.64 -13.01
CA ASP A 117 7.35 19.33 -14.07
C ASP A 117 6.88 20.72 -13.60
N GLY A 118 6.83 21.69 -14.52
CA GLY A 118 6.31 23.05 -14.23
C GLY A 118 7.30 24.00 -13.53
N LEU A 119 8.56 23.60 -13.36
CA LEU A 119 9.62 24.50 -12.92
C LEU A 119 9.83 25.64 -13.94
N PRO A 120 9.98 26.91 -13.48
CA PRO A 120 10.35 28.01 -14.37
C PRO A 120 11.64 27.70 -15.14
N GLU A 121 11.70 28.06 -16.43
CA GLU A 121 12.87 27.81 -17.28
C GLU A 121 14.16 28.42 -16.71
N ASN A 122 14.03 29.58 -16.05
CA ASN A 122 15.12 30.31 -15.41
C ASN A 122 15.37 29.93 -13.94
N PHE A 123 14.71 28.89 -13.42
CA PHE A 123 14.97 28.45 -12.05
C PHE A 123 16.36 27.81 -11.95
N ALA A 124 17.21 28.38 -11.09
CA ALA A 124 18.53 27.83 -10.80
C ALA A 124 18.38 26.59 -9.91
N TYR A 125 18.27 25.43 -10.57
CA TYR A 125 18.27 24.14 -9.90
C TYR A 125 19.68 23.85 -9.35
N SER A 126 19.76 23.44 -8.08
CA SER A 126 21.03 23.10 -7.42
C SER A 126 21.24 21.59 -7.42
N ASP A 127 22.14 21.12 -8.29
CA ASP A 127 22.56 19.71 -8.31
C ASP A 127 23.26 19.31 -7.00
N GLU A 128 23.95 20.24 -6.34
CA GLU A 128 24.58 20.02 -5.04
C GLU A 128 23.54 19.69 -3.96
N LEU A 129 22.47 20.49 -3.87
CA LEU A 129 21.38 20.25 -2.92
C LEU A 129 20.61 18.98 -3.26
N ALA A 130 20.41 18.70 -4.55
CA ALA A 130 19.83 17.45 -5.00
C ALA A 130 20.68 16.26 -4.52
N ASN A 131 22.00 16.29 -4.72
CA ASN A 131 22.90 15.23 -4.27
C ASN A 131 22.95 15.09 -2.74
N ALA A 132 22.94 16.19 -1.98
CA ALA A 132 22.86 16.15 -0.52
C ALA A 132 21.56 15.48 -0.04
N SER A 133 20.43 15.81 -0.68
CA SER A 133 19.12 15.23 -0.32
C SER A 133 19.03 13.73 -0.58
N LYS A 134 19.79 13.19 -1.54
CA LYS A 134 19.92 11.74 -1.74
C LYS A 134 20.53 11.05 -0.52
N ALA A 135 21.56 11.64 0.09
CA ALA A 135 22.19 11.10 1.29
C ALA A 135 21.20 11.08 2.47
N TRP A 136 20.48 12.18 2.69
CA TRP A 136 19.46 12.25 3.75
C TRP A 136 18.33 11.25 3.55
N ALA A 137 17.93 10.99 2.30
CA ALA A 137 16.92 9.99 1.99
C ALA A 137 17.36 8.57 2.38
N VAL A 138 18.65 8.24 2.19
CA VAL A 138 19.22 6.96 2.63
C VAL A 138 19.30 6.89 4.15
N GLU A 139 19.81 7.94 4.80
CA GLU A 139 19.88 8.03 6.26
C GLU A 139 18.50 7.90 6.93
N ALA A 140 17.46 8.47 6.31
CA ALA A 140 16.08 8.38 6.78
C ALA A 140 15.40 7.03 6.47
N GLY A 141 16.07 6.10 5.77
CA GLY A 141 15.46 4.85 5.32
C GLY A 141 14.27 5.06 4.38
N ALA A 142 14.25 6.18 3.64
CA ALA A 142 13.15 6.49 2.75
C ALA A 142 13.08 5.49 1.59
N THR A 143 11.87 5.23 1.09
CA THR A 143 11.69 4.50 -0.16
C THR A 143 11.91 5.44 -1.36
N PRO A 144 12.21 4.92 -2.57
CA PRO A 144 12.39 5.74 -3.76
C PRO A 144 11.22 6.70 -4.03
N LYS A 145 9.99 6.21 -3.83
CA LYS A 145 8.76 7.00 -4.00
C LYS A 145 8.68 8.16 -3.02
N VAL A 146 9.03 7.93 -1.74
CA VAL A 146 8.99 8.95 -0.70
C VAL A 146 10.09 9.99 -0.95
N ALA A 147 11.30 9.56 -1.30
CA ALA A 147 12.40 10.45 -1.62
C ALA A 147 12.06 11.39 -2.80
N GLN A 148 11.52 10.84 -3.90
CA GLN A 148 11.08 11.63 -5.04
C GLN A 148 9.96 12.62 -4.67
N ALA A 149 8.94 12.16 -3.95
CA ALA A 149 7.82 13.02 -3.56
C ALA A 149 8.25 14.21 -2.68
N TYR A 150 9.18 13.97 -1.75
CA TYR A 150 9.72 15.03 -0.90
C TYR A 150 10.57 16.02 -1.70
N HIS A 151 11.45 15.51 -2.56
CA HIS A 151 12.24 16.31 -3.49
C HIS A 151 11.36 17.23 -4.34
N ASP A 152 10.30 16.68 -4.96
CA ASP A 152 9.44 17.46 -5.86
C ASP A 152 8.69 18.57 -5.12
N ARG A 153 8.24 18.29 -3.90
CA ARG A 153 7.60 19.29 -3.04
C ARG A 153 8.56 20.40 -2.64
N PHE A 154 9.78 20.04 -2.24
CA PHE A 154 10.80 21.00 -1.81
C PHE A 154 11.21 21.92 -2.98
N VAL A 155 11.49 21.34 -4.15
CA VAL A 155 11.89 22.10 -5.33
C VAL A 155 10.75 22.99 -5.83
N GLY A 156 9.51 22.51 -5.82
CA GLY A 156 8.34 23.33 -6.15
C GLY A 156 8.16 24.51 -5.20
N TYR A 157 8.36 24.31 -3.89
CA TYR A 157 8.33 25.39 -2.91
C TYR A 157 9.42 26.43 -3.16
N MET A 158 10.65 25.99 -3.45
CA MET A 158 11.76 26.89 -3.78
C MET A 158 11.48 27.72 -5.03
N ALA A 159 10.84 27.14 -6.05
CA ALA A 159 10.45 27.86 -7.26
C ALA A 159 9.41 28.95 -6.98
N GLU A 160 8.40 28.67 -6.16
CA GLU A 160 7.42 29.66 -5.72
C GLU A 160 8.08 30.79 -4.91
N GLN A 161 9.01 30.47 -4.01
CA GLN A 161 9.76 31.48 -3.25
C GLN A 161 10.63 32.35 -4.16
N ALA A 162 11.32 31.76 -5.14
CA ALA A 162 12.11 32.51 -6.11
C ALA A 162 11.25 33.48 -6.93
N LYS A 163 10.05 33.04 -7.35
CA LYS A 163 9.07 33.89 -8.04
C LYS A 163 8.58 35.03 -7.16
N ALA A 164 8.26 34.75 -5.90
CA ALA A 164 7.83 35.78 -4.94
C ALA A 164 8.93 36.83 -4.70
N GLN A 165 10.18 36.39 -4.55
CA GLN A 165 11.36 37.26 -4.42
C GLN A 165 11.56 38.14 -5.66
N GLN A 166 11.43 37.58 -6.86
CA GLN A 166 11.54 38.34 -8.11
C GLN A 166 10.43 39.41 -8.23
N ILE A 167 9.19 39.06 -7.86
CA ILE A 167 8.07 40.03 -7.86
C ILE A 167 8.32 41.14 -6.83
N ALA A 168 8.79 40.81 -5.63
CA ALA A 168 9.12 41.79 -4.59
C ALA A 168 10.26 42.71 -5.03
N ALA A 169 11.32 42.16 -5.62
CA ALA A 169 12.45 42.93 -6.15
C ALA A 169 12.02 43.85 -7.30
N ALA A 170 11.16 43.38 -8.23
CA ALA A 170 10.64 44.19 -9.32
C ALA A 170 9.76 45.36 -8.84
N ARG A 171 8.93 45.12 -7.81
CA ARG A 171 8.15 46.20 -7.16
C ARG A 171 9.06 47.22 -6.50
N GLY A 172 10.04 46.78 -5.71
CA GLY A 172 11.03 47.67 -5.09
C GLY A 172 11.85 48.48 -6.11
N ALA A 173 12.23 47.89 -7.24
CA ALA A 173 12.93 48.57 -8.33
C ALA A 173 12.04 49.60 -9.06
N SER A 174 10.74 49.34 -9.18
CA SER A 174 9.78 50.32 -9.74
C SER A 174 9.49 51.48 -8.79
N GLU A 175 9.49 51.23 -7.48
CA GLU A 175 9.17 52.22 -6.44
C GLU A 175 10.39 53.09 -6.07
N SER A 176 11.61 52.54 -6.17
CA SER A 176 12.88 53.28 -6.05
C SER A 176 13.26 54.11 -7.29
N ARG A 177 12.38 54.14 -8.31
CA ARG A 177 12.50 55.00 -9.49
C ARG A 177 11.52 56.20 -9.47
N PRO A 178 11.51 57.09 -8.46
CA PRO A 178 10.71 58.32 -8.53
C PRO A 178 11.48 59.47 -9.19
N SER A 179 10.79 60.15 -10.12
CA SER A 179 10.96 61.58 -10.49
C SER A 179 12.39 62.09 -10.75
N GLY A 180 12.93 61.73 -11.92
CA GLY A 180 14.25 62.19 -12.37
C GLY A 180 14.25 63.11 -13.59
N ARG A 181 13.23 63.95 -13.84
CA ARG A 181 13.38 65.16 -14.68
C ARG A 181 12.11 66.03 -14.75
N GLN A 182 12.06 67.06 -13.90
CA GLN A 182 11.51 68.36 -14.33
C GLN A 182 12.18 69.46 -13.50
N VAL A 183 13.47 69.66 -13.75
CA VAL A 183 14.15 70.88 -13.28
C VAL A 183 13.70 71.98 -14.21
N GLY A 184 12.90 72.90 -13.66
CA GLY A 184 12.46 74.09 -14.36
C GLY A 184 13.64 74.93 -14.86
N ARG A 185 13.48 75.49 -16.06
CA ARG A 185 14.23 76.68 -16.48
C ARG A 185 13.20 77.74 -16.85
N CYS A 186 12.79 78.51 -15.85
CA CYS A 186 12.38 79.89 -16.05
C CYS A 186 13.65 80.72 -16.29
N GLY A 187 13.59 81.66 -17.24
CA GLY A 187 14.68 82.56 -17.59
C GLY A 187 14.82 82.68 -19.09
#